data_AF-K1WAL5-F1
#
_entry.id   AF-K1WAL5-F1
#
_cell.length_a   1.000
_cell.length_b   1.000
_cell.length_c   1.000
_cell.angle_alpha   90.00
_cell.angle_beta   90.00
_cell.angle_gamma   90.00
#
_symmetry.space_group_name_H-M   'P 1'
#
loop_
_entity.id
_entity.type
_entity.pdbx_description
1 polymer ?
#
loop_
_entity_poly.entity_id
_entity_poly.type
_entity_poly.pdbx_seq_one_letter_code
_entity_poly.pdbx_strand_id
1 'polypeptide(L)'
;MLNVVPLLLGRVLVLHELDKGAALGRQRADDVGTAVLHEARRGGFVGGKFVHDTDAEMALVQKYALEHGADYAVPANHWAKGGEGPVELANAVVEACKDESQFKFLYDTELPLEEKMAIIAREMYGADGVELSPEAKAEVERYTKQGYGNLPICMAKTALSLSDDPSKKGVPTGFTLPIRNVRLSAGASFVYPLVGDMSTMPGLTTRPGFYDIDLDPETGDIVGLF
;
A
#
# COMPACT_ATOMS: atom_id res chain seq x y z
N MET A 1 -5.28 13.71 -13.52
CA MET A 1 -4.01 13.81 -12.76
C MET A 1 -4.19 13.06 -11.45
N LEU A 2 -3.82 11.78 -11.40
CA LEU A 2 -3.54 11.10 -10.14
C LEU A 2 -2.03 10.87 -10.14
N ASN A 3 -1.29 11.81 -9.56
CA ASN A 3 0.12 11.61 -9.24
C ASN A 3 0.13 11.07 -7.80
N VAL A 4 0.42 9.78 -7.65
CA VAL A 4 0.58 9.16 -6.34
C VAL A 4 1.97 9.54 -5.83
N VAL A 5 2.03 10.08 -4.61
CA VAL A 5 3.29 10.41 -3.92
C VAL A 5 3.55 9.30 -2.90
N PRO A 6 4.30 8.24 -3.24
CA PRO A 6 4.64 7.22 -2.27
C PRO A 6 5.62 7.81 -1.24
N LEU A 7 5.29 7.63 0.04
CA LEU A 7 6.13 8.05 1.15
C LEU A 7 6.95 6.84 1.63
N LEU A 8 8.27 6.86 1.41
CA LEU A 8 9.17 5.83 1.91
C LEU A 8 9.94 6.33 3.15
N LEU A 9 9.69 5.72 4.31
CA LEU A 9 10.45 5.96 5.54
C LEU A 9 11.72 5.09 5.56
N GLY A 10 12.88 5.69 5.82
CA GLY A 10 14.19 5.00 5.81
C GLY A 10 14.22 3.76 6.71
N ARG A 11 13.69 3.86 7.93
CA ARG A 11 13.59 2.73 8.86
C ARG A 11 12.65 1.60 8.43
N VAL A 12 11.63 1.86 7.63
CA VAL A 12 10.72 0.80 7.14
C VAL A 12 11.44 -0.07 6.11
N LEU A 13 12.32 0.53 5.29
CA LEU A 13 13.23 -0.21 4.42
C LEU A 13 14.24 -1.04 5.25
N VAL A 14 14.88 -0.42 6.24
CA VAL A 14 15.91 -1.07 7.06
C VAL A 14 15.33 -2.20 7.93
N LEU A 15 14.11 -2.06 8.48
CA LEU A 15 13.46 -3.14 9.23
C LEU A 15 13.07 -4.33 8.34
N HIS A 16 12.79 -4.11 7.06
CA HIS A 16 12.64 -5.18 6.07
C HIS A 16 13.99 -5.83 5.68
N GLU A 17 15.10 -5.10 5.77
CA GLU A 17 16.47 -5.61 5.50
C GLU A 17 17.09 -6.36 6.68
N LEU A 18 16.87 -5.91 7.92
CA LEU A 18 17.55 -6.43 9.12
C LEU A 18 17.19 -7.87 9.47
N ASP A 19 16.04 -8.38 9.01
CA ASP A 19 15.63 -9.75 9.30
C ASP A 19 16.40 -10.81 8.48
N LYS A 20 17.18 -10.41 7.44
CA LYS A 20 17.88 -11.38 6.55
C LYS A 20 19.29 -11.02 6.06
N GLY A 21 19.97 -10.02 6.63
CA GLY A 21 21.41 -9.80 6.41
C GLY A 21 21.80 -9.05 5.12
N ALA A 22 22.87 -8.27 5.23
CA ALA A 22 23.26 -7.17 4.34
C ALA A 22 23.58 -7.52 2.86
N ALA A 23 23.62 -8.80 2.47
CA ALA A 23 23.91 -9.20 1.09
C ALA A 23 22.67 -9.21 0.17
N LEU A 24 21.46 -9.27 0.75
CA LEU A 24 20.18 -9.29 -0.01
C LEU A 24 19.62 -7.89 -0.33
N GLY A 25 20.18 -6.81 0.22
CA GLY A 25 19.68 -5.44 0.04
C GLY A 25 19.71 -4.96 -1.43
N ARG A 26 20.72 -5.39 -2.21
CA ARG A 26 20.85 -5.03 -3.64
C ARG A 26 19.80 -5.65 -4.55
N GLN A 27 19.28 -6.83 -4.21
CA GLN A 27 18.35 -7.56 -5.07
C GLN A 27 16.89 -7.28 -4.71
N ARG A 28 16.61 -6.77 -3.50
CA ARG A 28 15.25 -6.56 -2.96
C ARG A 28 14.75 -5.13 -3.03
N ALA A 29 15.67 -4.18 -3.03
CA ALA A 29 15.32 -2.82 -3.38
C ALA A 29 14.78 -2.81 -4.83
N ASP A 30 15.23 -3.75 -5.67
CA ASP A 30 14.75 -3.90 -7.06
C ASP A 30 13.26 -4.25 -7.03
N ASP A 31 12.85 -5.09 -6.07
CA ASP A 31 11.48 -5.56 -5.98
C ASP A 31 10.53 -4.58 -5.28
N VAL A 32 10.91 -3.94 -4.16
CA VAL A 32 10.06 -2.92 -3.51
C VAL A 32 9.94 -1.68 -4.39
N GLY A 33 11.03 -1.34 -5.10
CA GLY A 33 11.00 -0.44 -6.23
C GLY A 33 10.01 -0.92 -7.27
N THR A 34 10.09 -2.16 -7.76
CA THR A 34 9.18 -2.67 -8.79
C THR A 34 7.70 -2.67 -8.34
N ALA A 35 7.34 -3.06 -7.12
CA ALA A 35 5.94 -3.11 -6.68
C ALA A 35 5.32 -1.71 -6.46
N VAL A 36 6.10 -0.73 -6.01
CA VAL A 36 5.64 0.66 -5.85
C VAL A 36 5.75 1.43 -7.18
N LEU A 37 6.76 1.15 -8.01
CA LEU A 37 7.07 1.87 -9.25
C LEU A 37 6.43 1.25 -10.51
N HIS A 38 5.88 0.03 -10.46
CA HIS A 38 5.16 -0.55 -11.61
C HIS A 38 3.89 0.25 -11.94
N GLU A 39 3.21 0.77 -10.90
CA GLU A 39 2.08 1.69 -11.06
C GLU A 39 2.47 3.16 -10.86
N ALA A 40 3.45 3.45 -9.99
CA ALA A 40 4.07 4.78 -9.88
C ALA A 40 5.29 4.92 -10.80
N ARG A 41 5.09 4.82 -12.12
CA ARG A 41 6.15 5.06 -13.11
C ARG A 41 6.74 6.50 -13.07
N ARG A 42 6.32 7.37 -12.14
CA ARG A 42 6.66 8.81 -12.11
C ARG A 42 6.72 9.47 -10.72
N GLY A 43 7.15 8.74 -9.70
CA GLY A 43 7.37 9.38 -8.39
C GLY A 43 7.75 8.39 -7.31
N GLY A 44 9.00 8.42 -6.88
CA GLY A 44 9.49 7.65 -5.74
C GLY A 44 10.08 8.60 -4.71
N PHE A 45 9.31 8.98 -3.70
CA PHE A 45 9.76 9.95 -2.70
C PHE A 45 10.22 9.26 -1.42
N VAL A 46 11.37 9.70 -0.90
CA VAL A 46 12.00 9.17 0.31
C VAL A 46 11.66 10.11 1.47
N GLY A 47 10.57 9.84 2.17
CA GLY A 47 9.99 10.77 3.12
C GLY A 47 10.04 10.31 4.57
N GLY A 48 10.87 11.01 5.36
CA GLY A 48 10.83 11.07 6.82
C GLY A 48 12.20 10.81 7.45
N LYS A 49 13.05 11.85 7.57
CA LYS A 49 14.29 11.72 8.35
C LYS A 49 13.91 11.58 9.82
N PHE A 50 14.15 10.40 10.38
CA PHE A 50 14.00 10.17 11.80
C PHE A 50 15.25 10.62 12.55
N VAL A 51 15.14 10.85 13.86
CA VAL A 51 16.23 11.39 14.71
C VAL A 51 17.53 10.57 14.62
N HIS A 52 17.42 9.28 14.28
CA HIS A 52 18.54 8.36 14.20
C HIS A 52 19.01 8.04 12.77
N ASP A 53 18.36 8.58 11.74
CA ASP A 53 18.73 8.30 10.35
C ASP A 53 19.98 9.10 9.97
N THR A 54 20.96 8.41 9.38
CA THR A 54 22.20 9.04 8.95
C THR A 54 22.05 9.67 7.56
N ASP A 55 22.85 10.69 7.28
CA ASP A 55 22.87 11.32 5.95
C ASP A 55 23.33 10.32 4.85
N ALA A 56 24.16 9.33 5.22
CA ALA A 56 24.60 8.27 4.33
C ALA A 56 23.46 7.32 3.92
N GLU A 57 22.62 6.91 4.87
CA GLU A 57 21.42 6.09 4.59
C GLU A 57 20.44 6.86 3.71
N MET A 58 20.19 8.13 4.03
CA MET A 58 19.28 8.97 3.23
C MET A 58 19.79 9.15 1.79
N ALA A 59 21.08 9.38 1.61
CA ALA A 59 21.69 9.48 0.28
C ALA A 59 21.62 8.16 -0.48
N LEU A 60 21.80 7.02 0.19
CA LEU A 60 21.68 5.69 -0.41
C LEU A 60 20.26 5.47 -0.95
N VAL A 61 19.24 5.74 -0.13
CA VAL A 61 17.83 5.53 -0.54
C VAL A 61 17.44 6.49 -1.66
N GLN A 62 17.87 7.75 -1.62
CA GLN A 62 17.62 8.71 -2.71
C GLN A 62 18.24 8.25 -4.03
N LYS A 63 19.53 7.90 -3.98
CA LYS A 63 20.25 7.38 -5.15
C LYS A 63 19.54 6.14 -5.71
N TYR A 64 19.17 5.23 -4.83
CA TYR A 64 18.50 3.99 -5.21
C TYR A 64 17.15 4.27 -5.90
N ALA A 65 16.33 5.17 -5.36
CA ALA A 65 15.04 5.54 -5.94
C ALA A 65 15.20 6.13 -7.35
N LEU A 66 16.17 7.04 -7.55
CA LEU A 66 16.44 7.65 -8.86
C LEU A 66 16.95 6.62 -9.88
N GLU A 67 17.81 5.68 -9.47
CA GLU A 67 18.32 4.61 -10.34
C GLU A 67 17.20 3.66 -10.84
N HIS A 68 16.08 3.56 -10.11
CA HIS A 68 14.99 2.63 -10.41
C HIS A 68 13.75 3.31 -11.01
N GLY A 69 13.89 4.56 -11.48
CA GLY A 69 12.86 5.24 -12.28
C GLY A 69 12.00 6.24 -11.51
N ALA A 70 12.39 6.66 -10.31
CA ALA A 70 11.81 7.85 -9.70
C ALA A 70 12.31 9.12 -10.39
N ASP A 71 11.40 10.04 -10.74
CA ASP A 71 11.77 11.35 -11.30
C ASP A 71 12.44 12.26 -10.25
N TYR A 72 12.01 12.13 -8.99
CA TYR A 72 12.52 12.93 -7.88
C TYR A 72 12.57 12.07 -6.61
N ALA A 73 13.65 12.21 -5.84
CA ALA A 73 13.80 11.58 -4.53
C ALA A 73 14.33 12.62 -3.53
N VAL A 74 13.44 13.30 -2.82
CA VAL A 74 13.79 14.40 -1.89
C VAL A 74 13.37 14.09 -0.46
N PRO A 75 14.20 14.40 0.54
CA PRO A 75 13.88 14.18 1.94
C PRO A 75 12.83 15.20 2.41
N ALA A 76 11.89 14.76 3.24
CA ALA A 76 10.88 15.63 3.85
C ALA A 76 10.91 15.56 5.37
N ASN A 77 10.98 16.73 6.02
CA ASN A 77 11.14 16.87 7.49
C ASN A 77 10.00 17.64 8.15
N HIS A 78 8.78 17.49 7.63
CA HIS A 78 7.61 18.23 8.07
C HIS A 78 7.20 17.91 9.52
N TRP A 79 7.49 16.70 10.03
CA TRP A 79 7.25 16.35 11.43
C TRP A 79 8.02 17.25 12.40
N ALA A 80 9.29 17.57 12.10
CA ALA A 80 10.14 18.39 12.94
C ALA A 80 10.07 19.90 12.63
N LYS A 81 9.84 20.26 11.35
CA LYS A 81 9.92 21.65 10.86
C LYS A 81 8.59 22.24 10.39
N GLY A 82 7.48 21.55 10.60
CA GLY A 82 6.17 21.99 10.12
C GLY A 82 6.17 22.24 8.61
N GLY A 83 5.53 23.32 8.18
CA GLY A 83 5.36 23.68 6.76
C GLY A 83 6.65 24.03 6.01
N GLU A 84 7.76 24.31 6.69
CA GLU A 84 9.06 24.56 6.05
C GLU A 84 9.78 23.25 5.68
N GLY A 85 9.47 22.17 6.40
CA GLY A 85 10.12 20.86 6.24
C GLY A 85 9.91 20.15 4.89
N PRO A 86 8.81 20.35 4.15
CA PRO A 86 8.57 19.72 2.86
C PRO A 86 8.65 20.69 1.67
N VAL A 87 9.29 21.86 1.77
CA VAL A 87 9.35 22.84 0.66
C VAL A 87 10.00 22.25 -0.60
N GLU A 88 11.10 21.52 -0.45
CA GLU A 88 11.76 20.84 -1.57
C GLU A 88 10.86 19.75 -2.19
N LEU A 89 10.12 19.02 -1.36
CA LEU A 89 9.11 18.07 -1.80
C LEU A 89 8.00 18.76 -2.58
N ALA A 90 7.49 19.90 -2.10
CA ALA A 90 6.46 20.66 -2.78
C ALA A 90 6.92 21.14 -4.16
N ASN A 91 8.16 21.65 -4.26
CA ASN A 91 8.74 22.07 -5.54
C ASN A 91 8.88 20.89 -6.50
N ALA A 92 9.37 19.73 -6.05
CA ALA A 92 9.48 18.53 -6.86
C ALA A 92 8.11 18.07 -7.41
N VAL A 93 7.06 18.13 -6.58
CA VAL A 93 5.68 17.80 -7.02
C VAL A 93 5.18 18.80 -8.07
N VAL A 94 5.44 20.10 -7.89
CA VAL A 94 5.08 21.13 -8.88
C VAL A 94 5.76 20.88 -10.22
N GLU A 95 7.04 20.53 -10.21
CA GLU A 95 7.77 20.20 -11.44
C GLU A 95 7.24 18.91 -12.09
N ALA A 96 7.00 17.84 -11.33
CA ALA A 96 6.42 16.60 -11.86
C ALA A 96 5.03 16.78 -12.49
N CYS A 97 4.26 17.78 -12.02
CA CYS A 97 2.95 18.11 -12.60
C CYS A 97 3.02 18.83 -13.96
N LYS A 98 4.20 19.28 -14.41
CA LYS A 98 4.37 19.90 -15.73
C LYS A 98 4.42 18.89 -16.87
N ASP A 99 4.76 17.64 -16.56
CA ASP A 99 4.85 16.58 -17.56
C ASP A 99 3.47 15.98 -17.90
N GLU A 100 3.28 15.59 -19.17
CA GLU A 100 2.04 14.97 -19.62
C GLU A 100 1.87 13.55 -19.06
N SER A 101 0.78 13.29 -18.34
CA SER A 101 0.47 11.97 -17.77
C SER A 101 -0.04 10.97 -18.82
N GLN A 102 0.58 9.79 -18.90
CA GLN A 102 0.11 8.65 -19.70
C GLN A 102 -0.66 7.63 -18.85
N PHE A 103 -1.56 8.13 -17.99
CA PHE A 103 -2.32 7.29 -17.08
C PHE A 103 -3.21 6.30 -17.83
N LYS A 104 -3.19 5.05 -17.38
CA LYS A 104 -4.05 3.96 -17.86
C LYS A 104 -4.54 3.16 -16.66
N PHE A 105 -5.79 2.71 -16.72
CA PHE A 105 -6.31 1.76 -15.73
C PHE A 105 -5.62 0.40 -15.89
N LEU A 106 -5.53 -0.34 -14.79
CA LEU A 106 -4.88 -1.65 -14.76
C LEU A 106 -5.62 -2.68 -15.62
N TYR A 107 -6.95 -2.59 -15.68
CA TYR A 107 -7.80 -3.53 -16.41
C TYR A 107 -9.05 -2.81 -16.96
N ASP A 108 -9.72 -3.45 -17.91
CA ASP A 108 -11.02 -3.02 -18.44
C ASP A 108 -12.17 -3.56 -17.54
N THR A 109 -13.13 -2.70 -17.23
CA THR A 109 -14.32 -3.05 -16.45
C THR A 109 -15.23 -4.08 -17.13
N GLU A 110 -15.10 -4.30 -18.44
CA GLU A 110 -15.88 -5.32 -19.15
C GLU A 110 -15.32 -6.75 -18.98
N LEU A 111 -14.16 -6.91 -18.36
CA LEU A 111 -13.60 -8.24 -18.09
C LEU A 111 -14.41 -9.02 -17.04
N PRO A 112 -14.41 -10.36 -17.09
CA PRO A 112 -14.98 -11.19 -16.05
C PRO A 112 -14.39 -10.86 -14.67
N LEU A 113 -15.21 -10.93 -13.61
CA LEU A 113 -14.76 -10.64 -12.24
C LEU A 113 -13.54 -11.46 -11.83
N GLU A 114 -13.49 -12.75 -12.19
CA GLU A 114 -12.34 -13.61 -11.91
C GLU A 114 -11.06 -13.14 -12.59
N GLU A 115 -11.16 -12.67 -13.83
CA GLU A 115 -10.02 -12.17 -14.60
C GLU A 115 -9.50 -10.84 -14.04
N LYS A 116 -10.40 -9.95 -13.63
CA LYS A 116 -10.03 -8.71 -12.92
C LYS A 116 -9.25 -9.02 -11.63
N MET A 117 -9.70 -9.99 -10.84
CA MET A 117 -8.99 -10.42 -9.61
C MET A 117 -7.61 -10.98 -9.94
N ALA A 118 -7.50 -11.78 -11.01
CA ALA A 118 -6.24 -12.35 -11.46
C ALA A 118 -5.25 -11.28 -11.97
N ILE A 119 -5.73 -10.27 -12.69
CA ILE A 119 -4.90 -9.16 -13.18
C ILE A 119 -4.33 -8.37 -11.99
N ILE A 120 -5.17 -8.01 -11.00
CA ILE A 120 -4.68 -7.33 -9.79
C ILE A 120 -3.64 -8.20 -9.07
N ALA A 121 -3.91 -9.50 -8.92
CA ALA A 121 -2.98 -10.42 -8.27
C ALA A 121 -1.60 -10.49 -8.94
N ARG A 122 -1.56 -10.58 -10.27
CA ARG A 122 -0.32 -10.71 -11.04
C ARG A 122 0.43 -9.39 -11.14
N GLU A 123 -0.25 -8.34 -11.58
CA GLU A 123 0.39 -7.08 -11.96
C GLU A 123 0.72 -6.19 -10.76
N MET A 124 -0.08 -6.27 -9.67
CA MET A 124 0.13 -5.44 -8.47
C MET A 124 0.86 -6.19 -7.35
N TYR A 125 0.56 -7.47 -7.16
CA TYR A 125 1.07 -8.22 -6.02
C TYR A 125 2.20 -9.18 -6.38
N GLY A 126 2.42 -9.48 -7.66
CA GLY A 126 3.42 -10.46 -8.10
C GLY A 126 3.02 -11.90 -7.77
N ALA A 127 1.72 -12.17 -7.61
CA ALA A 127 1.19 -13.52 -7.41
C ALA A 127 1.10 -14.28 -8.74
N ASP A 128 1.17 -15.61 -8.70
CA ASP A 128 1.00 -16.45 -9.89
C ASP A 128 -0.47 -16.43 -10.38
N GLY A 129 -1.40 -16.19 -9.45
CA GLY A 129 -2.82 -16.03 -9.73
C GLY A 129 -3.68 -15.96 -8.47
N VAL A 130 -4.96 -16.25 -8.66
CA VAL A 130 -5.97 -16.30 -7.58
C VAL A 130 -6.56 -17.70 -7.51
N GLU A 131 -6.86 -18.14 -6.30
CA GLU A 131 -7.58 -19.38 -6.05
C GLU A 131 -8.91 -19.06 -5.38
N LEU A 132 -10.02 -19.29 -6.07
CA LEU A 132 -11.35 -19.04 -5.53
C LEU A 132 -11.88 -20.28 -4.81
N SER A 133 -12.33 -20.10 -3.57
CA SER A 133 -13.12 -21.10 -2.85
C SER A 133 -14.43 -21.41 -3.58
N PRO A 134 -15.06 -22.57 -3.32
CA PRO A 134 -16.38 -22.88 -3.86
C PRO A 134 -17.43 -21.80 -3.58
N GLU A 135 -17.39 -21.20 -2.39
CA GLU A 135 -18.27 -20.10 -1.99
C GLU A 135 -17.99 -18.85 -2.83
N ALA A 136 -16.72 -18.47 -2.99
CA ALA A 136 -16.33 -17.32 -3.81
C ALA A 136 -16.77 -17.49 -5.28
N LYS A 137 -16.63 -18.69 -5.85
CA LYS A 137 -17.10 -18.99 -7.21
C LYS A 137 -18.61 -18.82 -7.36
N ALA A 138 -19.38 -19.35 -6.41
CA ALA A 138 -20.84 -19.22 -6.41
C ALA A 138 -21.30 -17.77 -6.29
N GLU A 139 -20.62 -16.98 -5.47
CA GLU A 139 -20.86 -15.54 -5.31
C GLU A 139 -20.56 -14.77 -6.61
N VAL A 140 -19.41 -15.01 -7.23
CA VAL A 140 -19.02 -14.41 -8.52
C VAL A 140 -20.02 -14.72 -9.61
N GLU A 141 -20.45 -15.98 -9.74
CA GLU A 141 -21.46 -16.38 -10.71
C GLU A 141 -22.79 -15.67 -10.45
N ARG A 142 -23.21 -15.57 -9.18
CA ARG A 142 -24.44 -14.87 -8.79
C ARG A 142 -24.39 -13.39 -9.17
N TYR A 143 -23.30 -12.69 -8.84
CA TYR A 143 -23.16 -11.26 -9.15
C TYR A 143 -23.10 -11.01 -10.66
N THR A 144 -22.46 -11.90 -11.41
CA THR A 144 -22.43 -11.84 -12.87
C THR A 144 -23.84 -11.96 -13.45
N LYS A 145 -24.64 -12.94 -12.99
CA LYS A 145 -26.05 -13.12 -13.42
C LYS A 145 -26.96 -11.94 -13.04
N GLN A 146 -26.66 -11.25 -11.96
CA GLN A 146 -27.40 -10.07 -11.51
C GLN A 146 -27.03 -8.78 -12.25
N GLY A 147 -26.05 -8.83 -13.17
CA GLY A 147 -25.59 -7.66 -13.93
C GLY A 147 -24.51 -6.84 -13.24
N TYR A 148 -23.92 -7.33 -12.16
CA TYR A 148 -22.83 -6.67 -11.43
C TYR A 148 -21.43 -7.10 -11.89
N GLY A 149 -21.32 -7.86 -12.98
CA GLY A 149 -20.04 -8.35 -13.51
C GLY A 149 -19.08 -7.24 -13.92
N ASN A 150 -19.60 -6.08 -14.34
CA ASN A 150 -18.80 -4.97 -14.85
C ASN A 150 -18.28 -4.04 -13.75
N LEU A 151 -18.64 -4.28 -12.48
CA LEU A 151 -18.15 -3.46 -11.38
C LEU A 151 -16.63 -3.62 -11.19
N PRO A 152 -15.94 -2.55 -10.74
CA PRO A 152 -14.54 -2.61 -10.33
C PRO A 152 -14.36 -3.44 -9.05
N ILE A 153 -13.12 -3.83 -8.79
CA ILE A 153 -12.75 -4.70 -7.68
C ILE A 153 -11.93 -3.96 -6.64
N CYS A 154 -12.30 -4.14 -5.37
CA CYS A 154 -11.55 -3.66 -4.22
C CYS A 154 -11.02 -4.85 -3.41
N MET A 155 -9.73 -5.15 -3.53
CA MET A 155 -9.12 -6.30 -2.86
C MET A 155 -9.03 -6.06 -1.35
N ALA A 156 -9.71 -6.88 -0.55
CA ALA A 156 -9.60 -6.86 0.90
C ALA A 156 -8.55 -7.88 1.35
N LYS A 157 -7.29 -7.45 1.46
CA LYS A 157 -6.15 -8.25 1.95
C LYS A 157 -5.36 -7.55 3.07
N THR A 158 -4.46 -8.27 3.73
CA THR A 158 -3.54 -7.67 4.70
C THR A 158 -2.73 -6.52 4.08
N ALA A 159 -2.60 -5.41 4.81
CA ALA A 159 -1.76 -4.28 4.40
C ALA A 159 -0.27 -4.51 4.70
N LEU A 160 0.07 -5.58 5.43
CA LEU A 160 1.41 -5.84 5.96
C LEU A 160 2.32 -6.65 5.01
N SER A 161 1.77 -7.16 3.92
CA SER A 161 2.47 -7.94 2.89
C SER A 161 1.78 -7.73 1.53
N LEU A 162 2.49 -7.92 0.42
CA LEU A 162 1.87 -8.05 -0.91
C LEU A 162 1.07 -9.37 -1.04
N SER A 163 1.47 -10.41 -0.30
CA SER A 163 0.74 -11.67 -0.22
C SER A 163 -0.44 -11.60 0.76
N ASP A 164 -1.08 -12.75 0.99
CA ASP A 164 -2.11 -12.96 2.01
C ASP A 164 -1.52 -13.11 3.43
N ASP A 165 -0.24 -13.45 3.54
CA ASP A 165 0.45 -13.72 4.81
C ASP A 165 1.18 -12.47 5.33
N PRO A 166 0.79 -11.90 6.49
CA PRO A 166 1.45 -10.74 7.08
C PRO A 166 2.93 -10.91 7.39
N SER A 167 3.41 -12.14 7.55
CA SER A 167 4.81 -12.46 7.88
C SER A 167 5.75 -12.39 6.67
N LYS A 168 5.22 -12.53 5.45
CA LYS A 168 6.02 -12.47 4.21
C LYS A 168 6.33 -11.03 3.84
N LYS A 169 7.47 -10.54 4.30
CA LYS A 169 7.98 -9.17 4.03
C LYS A 169 8.73 -9.07 2.71
N GLY A 170 8.84 -7.84 2.21
CA GLY A 170 9.48 -7.53 0.93
C GLY A 170 8.54 -7.82 -0.24
N VAL A 171 9.09 -8.38 -1.31
CA VAL A 171 8.32 -8.83 -2.47
C VAL A 171 8.36 -10.35 -2.54
N PRO A 172 7.37 -11.03 -1.96
CA PRO A 172 7.26 -12.47 -2.09
C PRO A 172 7.00 -12.85 -3.55
N THR A 173 7.48 -14.02 -3.97
CA THR A 173 7.26 -14.59 -5.32
C THR A 173 6.75 -16.02 -5.19
N GLY A 174 6.06 -16.52 -6.22
CA GLY A 174 5.62 -17.93 -6.26
C GLY A 174 4.48 -18.22 -5.28
N PHE A 175 3.53 -17.29 -5.14
CA PHE A 175 2.38 -17.45 -4.26
C PHE A 175 1.08 -17.22 -5.02
N THR A 176 0.02 -17.92 -4.60
CA THR A 176 -1.34 -17.78 -5.13
C THR A 176 -2.21 -17.15 -4.05
N LEU A 177 -3.06 -16.19 -4.43
CA LEU A 177 -3.92 -15.52 -3.47
C LEU A 177 -5.21 -16.32 -3.21
N PRO A 178 -5.45 -16.79 -1.97
CA PRO A 178 -6.66 -17.50 -1.62
C PRO A 178 -7.82 -16.51 -1.42
N ILE A 179 -8.82 -16.56 -2.31
CA ILE A 179 -10.06 -15.80 -2.22
C ILE A 179 -11.11 -16.66 -1.54
N ARG A 180 -11.45 -16.31 -0.30
CA ARG A 180 -12.36 -17.10 0.53
C ARG A 180 -13.84 -16.79 0.28
N ASN A 181 -14.13 -15.54 -0.04
CA ASN A 181 -15.50 -15.06 -0.25
C ASN A 181 -15.46 -13.78 -1.07
N VAL A 182 -16.56 -13.44 -1.74
CA VAL A 182 -16.70 -12.23 -2.53
C VAL A 182 -17.98 -11.53 -2.10
N ARG A 183 -17.89 -10.24 -1.80
CA ARG A 183 -19.03 -9.43 -1.37
C ARG A 183 -19.29 -8.29 -2.34
N LEU A 184 -20.56 -7.91 -2.45
CA LEU A 184 -21.01 -6.81 -3.30
C LEU A 184 -21.34 -5.57 -2.45
N SER A 185 -20.74 -4.43 -2.80
CA SER A 185 -21.11 -3.11 -2.30
C SER A 185 -21.88 -2.37 -3.40
N ALA A 186 -23.16 -2.70 -3.58
CA ALA A 186 -23.96 -2.17 -4.69
C ALA A 186 -24.09 -0.63 -4.65
N GLY A 187 -24.28 -0.04 -3.46
CA GLY A 187 -24.37 1.43 -3.33
C GLY A 187 -23.07 2.17 -3.66
N ALA A 188 -21.93 1.57 -3.36
CA ALA A 188 -20.62 2.12 -3.68
C ALA A 188 -20.08 1.66 -5.05
N SER A 189 -20.84 0.82 -5.77
CA SER A 189 -20.51 0.32 -7.11
C SER A 189 -19.17 -0.41 -7.20
N PHE A 190 -18.86 -1.32 -6.27
CA PHE A 190 -17.72 -2.23 -6.39
C PHE A 190 -17.97 -3.60 -5.78
N VAL A 191 -17.19 -4.58 -6.21
CA VAL A 191 -17.12 -5.93 -5.65
C VAL A 191 -15.82 -6.05 -4.86
N TYR A 192 -15.85 -6.66 -3.68
CA TYR A 192 -14.65 -6.84 -2.85
C TYR A 192 -14.45 -8.31 -2.47
N PRO A 193 -13.40 -8.97 -2.98
CA PRO A 193 -12.98 -10.28 -2.54
C PRO A 193 -12.26 -10.18 -1.19
N LEU A 194 -12.61 -11.10 -0.29
CA LEU A 194 -11.93 -11.30 0.99
C LEU A 194 -10.79 -12.30 0.79
N VAL A 195 -9.56 -11.78 0.90
CA VAL A 195 -8.32 -12.55 0.74
C VAL A 195 -7.79 -12.97 2.10
N GLY A 196 -7.58 -14.27 2.27
CA GLY A 196 -7.12 -14.84 3.55
C GLY A 196 -8.08 -14.57 4.72
N ASP A 197 -7.55 -14.66 5.94
CA ASP A 197 -8.29 -14.41 7.17
C ASP A 197 -8.24 -12.93 7.54
N MET A 198 -9.13 -12.13 6.95
CA MET A 198 -9.30 -10.72 7.31
C MET A 198 -10.42 -10.53 8.33
N SER A 199 -10.12 -9.86 9.45
CA SER A 199 -11.15 -9.39 10.38
C SER A 199 -11.80 -8.10 9.86
N THR A 200 -13.11 -8.12 9.69
CA THR A 200 -13.90 -6.92 9.39
C THR A 200 -14.37 -6.16 10.64
N MET A 201 -14.10 -6.69 11.83
CA MET A 201 -14.51 -6.11 13.11
C MET A 201 -13.33 -6.22 14.08
N PRO A 202 -12.52 -5.15 14.24
CA PRO A 202 -11.40 -5.18 15.18
C PRO A 202 -11.93 -5.31 16.61
N GLY A 203 -11.32 -6.21 17.37
CA GLY A 203 -11.58 -6.35 18.80
C GLY A 203 -10.84 -5.30 19.63
N LEU A 204 -11.27 -5.13 20.87
CA LEU A 204 -10.53 -4.36 21.86
C LEU A 204 -9.27 -5.12 22.30
N THR A 205 -8.20 -4.39 22.62
CA THR A 205 -6.98 -4.95 23.21
C THR A 205 -7.22 -5.41 24.64
N THR A 206 -6.31 -6.22 25.21
CA THR A 206 -6.41 -6.66 26.62
C THR A 206 -6.47 -5.50 27.61
N ARG A 207 -5.79 -4.38 27.29
CA ARG A 207 -5.92 -3.10 28.00
C ARG A 207 -6.33 -2.02 26.97
N PRO A 208 -7.62 -1.77 26.81
CA PRO A 208 -8.12 -0.71 25.93
C PRO A 208 -7.73 0.68 26.43
N GLY A 209 -7.51 1.62 25.51
CA GLY A 209 -7.14 2.99 25.85
C GLY A 209 -8.20 3.75 26.66
N PHE A 210 -9.48 3.36 26.59
CA PHE A 210 -10.54 4.03 27.34
C PHE A 210 -10.38 3.95 28.87
N TYR A 211 -9.55 3.03 29.39
CA TYR A 211 -9.25 2.99 30.82
C TYR A 211 -8.50 4.23 31.32
N ASP A 212 -7.75 4.86 30.43
CA ASP A 212 -6.91 6.02 30.77
C ASP A 212 -7.56 7.33 30.27
N ILE A 213 -8.74 7.26 29.61
CA ILE A 213 -9.50 8.44 29.14
C ILE A 213 -10.34 9.00 30.28
N ASP A 214 -10.17 10.29 30.57
CA ASP A 214 -10.99 11.03 31.55
C ASP A 214 -11.17 12.50 31.11
N LEU A 215 -12.01 13.23 31.85
CA LEU A 215 -12.25 14.66 31.65
C LEU A 215 -11.89 15.41 32.92
N ASP A 216 -10.97 16.37 32.82
CA ASP A 216 -10.69 17.29 33.92
C ASP A 216 -11.92 18.19 34.17
N PRO A 217 -12.56 18.11 35.35
CA PRO A 217 -13.79 18.83 35.65
C PRO A 217 -13.59 20.35 35.84
N GLU A 218 -12.36 20.81 36.06
CA GLU A 218 -12.06 22.24 36.24
C GLU A 218 -11.72 22.93 34.92
N THR A 219 -10.87 22.29 34.11
CA THR A 219 -10.42 22.84 32.82
C THR A 219 -11.33 22.45 31.67
N GLY A 220 -12.04 21.32 31.78
CA GLY A 220 -12.77 20.70 30.67
C GLY A 220 -11.88 19.97 29.68
N ASP A 221 -10.59 19.77 30.00
CA ASP A 221 -9.64 19.11 29.11
C ASP A 221 -9.79 17.58 29.17
N ILE A 222 -9.69 16.94 28.00
CA ILE A 222 -9.72 15.48 27.89
C ILE A 222 -8.31 14.95 28.10
N VAL A 223 -8.14 14.05 29.07
CA VAL A 223 -6.88 13.36 29.35
C VAL A 223 -6.89 11.95 28.77
N GLY A 224 -5.73 11.45 28.34
CA GLY A 224 -5.54 10.06 27.90
C GLY A 224 -6.10 9.68 26.52
N LEU A 225 -6.55 10.66 25.71
CA LEU A 225 -7.08 10.41 24.36
C LEU A 225 -5.99 10.22 23.29
N PHE A 226 -4.81 10.83 23.47
CA PHE A 226 -3.66 10.80 22.55
C PHE A 226 -2.35 10.65 23.30
#